data_AF-A0A8H5BYY5-F1
#
_entry.id   AF-A0A8H5BYY5-F1
#
_cell.length_a   1.000
_cell.length_b   1.000
_cell.length_c   1.000
_cell.angle_alpha   90.00
_cell.angle_beta   90.00
_cell.angle_gamma   90.00
#
_symmetry.space_group_name_H-M   'P 1'
#
loop_
_entity.id
_entity.type
_entity.pdbx_description
1 polymer ?
#
loop_
_entity_poly.entity_id
_entity_poly.type
_entity_poly.pdbx_seq_one_letter_code
_entity_poly.pdbx_strand_id
1 'polypeptide(L)'
;MYVILPFVEKAADEVVRTLGAFIASPGDAPHTVDSFRQTFAGVFDGGEDEEYEGEERPSMRERDAVVLLKSLERDRGGLVVDKDVTKSVNKNAAPDERMITAIDHGILELKSAIRNLHMQVDLVQRKIDERTKKASAALQQKRKPVALSNLRARKRLEDLLNRRIGSLRTRDSTHITVKTAAGDVKIMKSYEPSTATLCGILAHPSLARSNVDRTLKALEGARQSERRRARGGQHGAYGR
;
A
#
# COMPACT_ATOMS: atom_id res chain seq x y z
N MET A 1 -26.03 -2.22 -25.67
CA MET A 1 -26.49 -1.26 -24.64
C MET A 1 -25.34 -0.29 -24.44
N TYR A 2 -25.58 0.99 -24.74
CA TYR A 2 -24.55 2.03 -24.82
C TYR A 2 -24.08 2.43 -23.42
N VAL A 3 -22.77 2.49 -23.23
CA VAL A 3 -22.16 3.11 -22.04
C VAL A 3 -22.34 4.62 -22.18
N ILE A 4 -23.08 5.24 -21.27
CA ILE A 4 -23.39 6.66 -21.32
C ILE A 4 -22.15 7.41 -20.79
N LEU A 5 -21.35 8.01 -21.69
CA LEU A 5 -20.09 8.71 -21.38
C LEU A 5 -20.10 9.60 -20.11
N PRO A 6 -21.11 10.47 -19.86
CA PRO A 6 -21.11 11.32 -18.68
C PRO A 6 -21.19 10.55 -17.34
N PHE A 7 -21.75 9.34 -17.33
CA PHE A 7 -21.75 8.50 -16.14
C PHE A 7 -20.37 7.88 -15.90
N VAL A 8 -19.61 7.58 -16.97
CA VAL A 8 -18.23 7.09 -16.86
C VAL A 8 -17.31 8.19 -16.34
N GLU A 9 -17.48 9.44 -16.78
CA GLU A 9 -16.67 10.55 -16.29
C GLU A 9 -16.92 10.83 -14.81
N LYS A 10 -18.19 10.86 -14.37
CA LYS A 10 -18.56 11.02 -12.96
C LYS A 10 -18.06 9.84 -12.11
N ALA A 11 -18.20 8.62 -12.60
CA ALA A 11 -17.67 7.42 -11.93
C ALA A 11 -16.15 7.45 -11.86
N ALA A 12 -15.46 7.88 -12.92
CA ALA A 12 -14.01 8.01 -12.96
C ALA A 12 -13.52 9.06 -11.96
N ASP A 13 -14.22 10.19 -11.83
CA ASP A 13 -13.89 11.22 -10.83
C ASP A 13 -14.05 10.72 -9.40
N GLU A 14 -15.12 9.95 -9.14
CA GLU A 14 -15.34 9.36 -7.83
C GLU A 14 -14.33 8.24 -7.51
N VAL A 15 -13.96 7.43 -8.52
CA VAL A 15 -12.85 6.47 -8.38
C VAL A 15 -11.54 7.20 -8.11
N VAL A 16 -11.22 8.29 -8.81
CA VAL A 16 -9.98 9.05 -8.55
C VAL A 16 -10.00 9.70 -7.17
N ARG A 17 -11.15 10.17 -6.68
CA ARG A 17 -11.30 10.73 -5.33
C ARG A 17 -11.05 9.67 -4.26
N THR A 18 -11.67 8.51 -4.41
CA THR A 18 -11.47 7.37 -3.50
C THR A 18 -10.05 6.82 -3.59
N LEU A 19 -9.48 6.75 -4.80
CA LEU A 19 -8.09 6.35 -5.04
C LEU A 19 -7.10 7.35 -4.45
N GLY A 20 -7.37 8.65 -4.54
CA GLY A 20 -6.55 9.71 -3.94
C GLY A 20 -6.50 9.63 -2.42
N ALA A 21 -7.62 9.30 -1.78
CA ALA A 21 -7.65 8.99 -0.35
C ALA A 21 -6.86 7.72 -0.02
N PHE A 22 -6.88 6.72 -0.92
CA PHE A 22 -6.09 5.49 -0.78
C PHE A 22 -4.58 5.69 -1.03
N ILE A 23 -4.19 6.58 -1.94
CA ILE A 23 -2.78 6.93 -2.24
C ILE A 23 -2.12 7.62 -1.03
N ALA A 24 -2.90 8.34 -0.22
CA ALA A 24 -2.43 8.90 1.05
C ALA A 24 -2.30 7.85 2.17
N SER A 25 -2.91 6.67 1.99
CA SER A 25 -2.72 5.52 2.88
C SER A 25 -1.50 4.70 2.40
N PRO A 26 -0.71 4.07 3.28
CA PRO A 26 0.41 3.22 2.89
C PRO A 26 0.03 1.98 2.06
N GLY A 27 -1.23 1.86 1.64
CA GLY A 27 -1.84 0.79 0.85
C GLY A 27 -1.95 1.10 -0.62
N ASP A 28 -0.84 1.46 -1.26
CA ASP A 28 -0.65 1.47 -2.72
C ASP A 28 -0.65 0.02 -3.25
N ALA A 29 -1.73 -0.72 -2.95
CA ALA A 29 -1.80 -2.14 -3.15
C ALA A 29 -2.42 -2.40 -4.52
N PRO A 30 -1.75 -3.12 -5.42
CA PRO A 30 -2.33 -3.49 -6.71
C PRO A 30 -3.64 -4.27 -6.52
N HIS A 31 -4.53 -4.08 -7.48
CA HIS A 31 -5.83 -4.71 -7.55
C HIS A 31 -5.87 -5.64 -8.77
N THR A 32 -6.57 -6.77 -8.65
CA THR A 32 -7.07 -7.47 -9.85
C THR A 32 -8.30 -6.74 -10.38
N VAL A 33 -8.61 -6.89 -11.66
CA VAL A 33 -9.88 -6.43 -12.25
C VAL A 33 -11.08 -6.85 -11.41
N ASP A 34 -11.13 -8.09 -10.94
CA ASP A 34 -12.25 -8.56 -10.09
C ASP A 34 -12.30 -7.87 -8.72
N SER A 35 -11.15 -7.62 -8.10
CA SER A 35 -11.12 -6.88 -6.83
C SER A 35 -11.48 -5.41 -7.03
N PHE A 36 -11.11 -4.82 -8.18
CA PHE A 36 -11.48 -3.47 -8.56
C PHE A 36 -13.01 -3.40 -8.73
N ARG A 37 -13.59 -4.35 -9.45
CA ARG A 37 -15.05 -4.47 -9.66
C ARG A 37 -15.84 -4.57 -8.36
N GLN A 38 -15.35 -5.33 -7.38
CA GLN A 38 -15.99 -5.44 -6.06
C GLN A 38 -15.81 -4.18 -5.19
N THR A 39 -14.67 -3.51 -5.31
CA THR A 39 -14.34 -2.33 -4.49
C THR A 39 -15.11 -1.10 -4.98
N PHE A 40 -15.21 -0.92 -6.29
CA PHE A 40 -15.78 0.27 -6.92
C PHE A 40 -17.18 0.04 -7.52
N ALA A 41 -17.83 -1.09 -7.20
CA ALA A 41 -19.21 -1.33 -7.65
C ALA A 41 -20.19 -0.23 -7.20
N GLY A 42 -20.05 0.25 -5.96
CA GLY A 42 -20.90 1.31 -5.41
C GLY A 42 -20.69 2.69 -6.04
N VAL A 43 -19.74 2.85 -6.96
CA VAL A 43 -19.53 4.13 -7.68
C VAL A 43 -20.55 4.31 -8.82
N PHE A 44 -21.13 3.22 -9.32
CA PHE A 44 -22.12 3.25 -10.41
C PHE A 44 -23.56 3.36 -9.92
N ASP A 45 -23.81 2.98 -8.67
CA ASP A 45 -25.07 3.21 -7.99
C ASP A 45 -25.08 4.64 -7.46
N GLY A 46 -25.40 5.59 -8.35
CA GLY A 46 -25.63 6.97 -7.99
C GLY A 46 -26.89 7.10 -7.13
N GLY A 47 -26.78 6.81 -5.84
CA GLY A 47 -27.87 6.93 -4.88
C GLY A 47 -27.41 6.58 -3.49
N GLU A 48 -27.41 7.58 -2.61
CA GLU A 48 -27.65 7.35 -1.19
C GLU A 48 -28.96 6.53 -1.08
N ASP A 49 -28.99 5.53 -0.20
CA ASP A 49 -30.22 4.85 0.27
C ASP A 49 -30.82 3.67 -0.54
N GLU A 50 -30.03 2.65 -0.91
CA GLU A 50 -30.57 1.28 -0.98
C GLU A 50 -29.81 0.34 -0.04
N GLU A 51 -30.39 0.10 1.14
CA GLU A 51 -30.03 -1.01 2.03
C GLU A 51 -30.24 -2.34 1.28
N TYR A 52 -29.18 -2.85 0.66
CA TYR A 52 -29.15 -4.22 0.16
C TYR A 52 -29.00 -5.18 1.35
N GLU A 53 -30.12 -5.76 1.81
CA GLU A 53 -30.16 -6.91 2.74
C GLU A 53 -29.75 -8.24 2.07
N GLY A 54 -28.66 -8.22 1.29
CA GLY A 54 -28.08 -9.41 0.67
C GLY A 54 -26.59 -9.51 0.98
N GLU A 55 -26.12 -10.68 1.42
CA GLU A 55 -24.71 -10.93 1.81
C GLU A 55 -23.66 -10.71 0.70
N GLU A 56 -24.09 -10.40 -0.54
CA GLU A 56 -23.20 -10.17 -1.68
C GLU A 56 -23.34 -8.73 -2.18
N ARG A 57 -22.27 -7.93 -2.00
CA ARG A 57 -22.18 -6.61 -2.63
C ARG A 57 -22.36 -6.77 -4.15
N PRO A 58 -23.18 -5.92 -4.81
CA PRO A 58 -23.29 -5.94 -6.26
C PRO A 58 -21.88 -5.80 -6.85
N SER A 59 -21.55 -6.63 -7.84
CA SER A 59 -20.27 -6.56 -8.55
C SER A 59 -20.50 -5.83 -9.87
N MET A 60 -19.63 -4.87 -10.17
CA MET A 60 -19.67 -4.13 -11.42
C MET A 60 -19.63 -5.10 -12.63
N ARG A 61 -20.40 -4.84 -13.69
CA ARG A 61 -20.32 -5.66 -14.92
C ARG A 61 -18.93 -5.54 -15.55
N GLU A 62 -18.44 -6.65 -16.10
CA GLU A 62 -17.09 -6.74 -16.65
C GLU A 62 -16.81 -5.73 -17.77
N ARG A 63 -17.77 -5.54 -18.69
CA ARG A 63 -17.65 -4.58 -19.80
C ARG A 63 -17.53 -3.14 -19.31
N ASP A 64 -18.34 -2.77 -18.32
CA ASP A 64 -18.34 -1.42 -17.77
C ASP A 64 -17.02 -1.17 -17.01
N ALA A 65 -16.49 -2.19 -16.32
CA ALA A 65 -15.23 -2.11 -15.60
C ALA A 65 -14.05 -1.91 -16.55
N VAL A 66 -14.02 -2.64 -17.68
CA VAL A 66 -12.98 -2.46 -18.70
C VAL A 66 -13.04 -1.07 -19.33
N VAL A 67 -14.24 -0.53 -19.57
CA VAL A 67 -14.39 0.84 -20.10
C VAL A 67 -13.92 1.88 -19.08
N LEU A 68 -14.26 1.72 -17.80
CA LEU A 68 -13.81 2.61 -16.74
C LEU A 68 -12.29 2.56 -16.56
N LEU A 69 -11.70 1.36 -16.55
CA LEU A 69 -10.25 1.19 -16.44
C LEU A 69 -9.51 1.87 -17.60
N LYS A 70 -9.99 1.72 -18.84
CA LYS A 70 -9.43 2.40 -20.01
C LYS A 70 -9.57 3.91 -19.96
N SER A 71 -10.70 4.43 -19.46
CA SER A 71 -10.89 5.87 -19.26
C SER A 71 -9.97 6.42 -18.16
N LEU A 72 -9.80 5.69 -17.06
CA LEU A 72 -8.89 6.06 -15.97
C LEU A 72 -7.42 6.06 -16.40
N GLU A 73 -7.02 5.08 -17.20
CA GLU A 73 -5.68 4.99 -17.78
C GLU A 73 -5.41 6.12 -18.78
N ARG A 74 -6.32 6.33 -19.74
CA ARG A 74 -6.12 7.29 -20.85
C ARG A 74 -6.34 8.75 -20.46
N ASP A 75 -7.46 9.04 -19.80
CA ASP A 75 -7.94 10.42 -19.64
C ASP A 75 -7.52 11.01 -18.28
N ARG A 76 -7.42 10.16 -17.25
CA ARG A 76 -7.08 10.60 -15.89
C ARG A 76 -5.64 10.29 -15.51
N GLY A 77 -4.95 9.31 -16.10
CA GLY A 77 -3.54 9.01 -15.82
C GLY A 77 -3.22 8.69 -14.35
N GLY A 78 -4.25 8.31 -13.58
CA GLY A 78 -4.15 8.00 -12.15
C GLY A 78 -4.03 6.49 -11.87
N LEU A 79 -4.00 5.68 -12.92
CA LEU A 79 -4.04 4.24 -12.86
C LEU A 79 -3.25 3.64 -14.02
N VAL A 80 -2.52 2.56 -13.74
CA VAL A 80 -1.75 1.78 -14.71
C VAL A 80 -2.35 0.39 -14.74
N VAL A 81 -2.66 -0.08 -15.95
CA VAL A 81 -3.19 -1.43 -16.18
C VAL A 81 -2.13 -2.25 -16.91
N ASP A 82 -1.75 -3.39 -16.34
CA ASP A 82 -1.02 -4.44 -17.05
C ASP A 82 -1.82 -5.75 -16.99
N LYS A 83 -2.37 -6.16 -18.14
CA LYS A 83 -3.25 -7.32 -18.30
C LYS A 83 -4.43 -7.30 -17.32
N ASP A 84 -4.29 -8.00 -16.20
CA ASP A 84 -5.31 -8.16 -15.14
C ASP A 84 -4.98 -7.40 -13.85
N VAL A 85 -3.84 -6.72 -13.80
CA VAL A 85 -3.35 -6.00 -12.63
C VAL A 85 -3.51 -4.50 -12.85
N THR A 86 -4.12 -3.84 -11.88
CA THR A 86 -4.35 -2.39 -11.89
C THR A 86 -3.67 -1.77 -10.68
N LYS A 87 -2.77 -0.81 -10.91
CA LYS A 87 -2.02 -0.08 -9.88
C LYS A 87 -2.41 1.39 -9.89
N SER A 88 -2.73 1.94 -8.72
CA SER A 88 -2.93 3.37 -8.53
C SER A 88 -1.63 4.12 -8.63
N VAL A 89 -1.61 5.22 -9.36
CA VAL A 89 -0.40 6.04 -9.47
C VAL A 89 -0.76 7.51 -9.45
N ASN A 90 0.08 8.33 -8.81
CA ASN A 90 -0.08 9.77 -8.87
C ASN A 90 0.27 10.28 -10.30
N LYS A 91 -0.53 11.20 -10.84
CA LYS A 91 -0.26 11.82 -12.16
C LYS A 91 1.09 12.52 -12.26
N ASN A 92 1.70 12.88 -11.12
CA ASN A 92 3.02 13.51 -11.05
C ASN A 92 4.14 12.51 -10.67
N ALA A 93 3.82 11.23 -10.54
CA ALA A 93 4.79 10.19 -10.20
C ALA A 93 5.80 9.98 -11.33
N ALA A 94 7.02 9.59 -10.96
CA ALA A 94 8.09 9.26 -11.90
C ALA A 94 7.69 8.07 -12.80
N PRO A 95 8.28 7.93 -14.01
CA PRO A 95 7.99 6.81 -14.92
C PRO A 95 8.12 5.43 -14.23
N ASP A 96 9.12 5.26 -13.38
CA ASP A 96 9.37 4.01 -12.65
C ASP A 96 8.28 3.67 -11.62
N GLU A 97 7.61 4.69 -11.06
CA GLU A 97 6.47 4.50 -10.16
C GLU A 97 5.18 4.16 -10.92
N ARG A 98 5.14 4.47 -12.23
CA ARG A 98 4.07 4.10 -13.17
C ARG A 98 4.25 2.71 -13.76
N MET A 99 5.25 1.94 -13.34
CA MET A 99 5.39 0.55 -13.75
C MET A 99 4.84 -0.39 -12.69
N ILE A 100 4.19 -1.47 -13.14
CA ILE A 100 3.85 -2.60 -12.29
C ILE A 100 5.13 -3.41 -12.09
N THR A 101 5.51 -3.58 -10.83
CA THR A 101 6.77 -4.22 -10.43
C THR A 101 6.56 -5.69 -10.05
N ALA A 102 7.64 -6.46 -9.97
CA ALA A 102 7.57 -7.84 -9.45
C ALA A 102 7.02 -7.90 -8.00
N ILE A 103 7.25 -6.85 -7.21
CA ILE A 103 6.72 -6.71 -5.85
C ILE A 103 5.19 -6.60 -5.89
N ASP A 104 4.65 -5.83 -6.85
CA ASP A 104 3.20 -5.66 -7.05
C ASP A 104 2.52 -7.01 -7.38
N HIS A 105 3.12 -7.81 -8.26
CA HIS A 105 2.64 -9.16 -8.55
C HIS A 105 2.69 -10.09 -7.31
N GLY A 106 3.79 -10.08 -6.57
CA GLY A 106 3.91 -10.89 -5.35
C GLY A 106 2.89 -10.52 -4.26
N ILE A 107 2.60 -9.22 -4.09
CA ILE A 107 1.55 -8.74 -3.18
C ILE A 107 0.18 -9.25 -3.62
N LEU A 108 -0.10 -9.23 -4.93
CA LEU A 108 -1.37 -9.67 -5.47
C LEU A 108 -1.59 -11.18 -5.31
N GLU A 109 -0.55 -11.98 -5.56
CA GLU A 109 -0.58 -13.42 -5.32
C GLU A 109 -0.83 -13.74 -3.84
N LEU A 110 -0.17 -13.02 -2.93
CA LEU A 110 -0.36 -13.18 -1.51
C LEU A 110 -1.78 -12.84 -1.08
N LYS A 111 -2.34 -11.72 -1.57
CA LYS A 111 -3.76 -11.36 -1.38
C LYS A 111 -4.71 -12.43 -1.91
N SER A 112 -4.46 -12.94 -3.12
CA SER A 112 -5.28 -13.99 -3.73
C SER A 112 -5.29 -15.25 -2.86
N ALA A 113 -4.13 -15.67 -2.40
CA ALA A 113 -4.02 -16.83 -1.54
C ALA A 113 -4.62 -16.63 -0.13
N ILE A 114 -4.55 -15.42 0.44
CA ILE A 114 -5.25 -15.06 1.69
C ILE A 114 -6.76 -15.20 1.50
N ARG A 115 -7.33 -14.65 0.41
CA ARG A 115 -8.76 -14.79 0.08
C ARG A 115 -9.17 -16.26 -0.09
N ASN A 116 -8.37 -17.03 -0.82
CA ASN A 116 -8.62 -18.47 -1.00
C ASN A 116 -8.62 -19.22 0.34
N LEU A 117 -7.75 -18.82 1.26
CA LEU A 117 -7.68 -19.44 2.59
C LEU A 117 -8.88 -19.05 3.47
N HIS A 118 -9.36 -17.82 3.40
CA HIS A 118 -10.62 -17.41 4.04
C HIS A 118 -11.81 -18.24 3.56
N MET A 119 -12.02 -18.35 2.24
CA MET A 119 -13.10 -19.18 1.68
C MET A 119 -12.99 -20.65 2.14
N GLN A 120 -11.76 -21.13 2.27
CA GLN A 120 -11.46 -22.46 2.77
C GLN A 120 -11.74 -22.64 4.26
N VAL A 121 -11.56 -21.60 5.07
CA VAL A 121 -11.91 -21.56 6.50
C VAL A 121 -13.44 -21.58 6.63
N ASP A 122 -14.14 -20.72 5.90
CA ASP A 122 -15.60 -20.63 5.93
C ASP A 122 -16.27 -21.95 5.51
N LEU A 123 -15.75 -22.59 4.46
CA LEU A 123 -16.25 -23.90 4.01
C LEU A 123 -16.07 -24.98 5.10
N VAL A 124 -14.94 -24.98 5.81
CA VAL A 124 -14.69 -25.94 6.89
C VAL A 124 -15.61 -25.67 8.07
N GLN A 125 -15.84 -24.41 8.42
CA GLN A 125 -16.77 -24.00 9.47
C GLN A 125 -18.20 -24.48 9.16
N ARG A 126 -18.69 -24.22 7.94
CA ARG A 126 -20.01 -24.70 7.48
C ARG A 126 -20.14 -26.23 7.59
N LYS A 127 -19.08 -26.97 7.26
CA LYS A 127 -19.05 -28.44 7.40
C LYS A 127 -19.07 -28.88 8.86
N ILE A 128 -18.40 -28.16 9.77
CA ILE A 128 -18.45 -28.42 11.22
C ILE A 128 -19.89 -28.26 11.72
N ASP A 129 -20.57 -27.19 11.31
CA ASP A 129 -21.96 -26.92 11.69
C ASP A 129 -22.90 -28.00 11.17
N GLU A 130 -22.71 -28.44 9.92
CA GLU A 130 -23.47 -29.54 9.33
C GLU A 130 -23.29 -30.86 10.11
N ARG A 131 -22.05 -31.20 10.49
CA ARG A 131 -21.77 -32.41 11.29
C ARG A 131 -22.36 -32.31 12.69
N THR A 132 -22.36 -31.13 13.29
CA THR A 132 -22.99 -30.86 14.59
C THR A 132 -24.51 -31.07 14.51
N LYS A 133 -25.16 -30.53 13.47
CA LYS A 133 -26.60 -30.75 13.22
C LYS A 133 -26.92 -32.23 13.03
N LYS A 134 -26.14 -32.95 12.22
CA LYS A 134 -26.31 -34.40 11.99
C LYS A 134 -26.11 -35.23 13.25
N ALA A 135 -25.13 -34.88 14.08
CA ALA A 135 -24.89 -35.55 15.36
C ALA A 135 -26.08 -35.35 16.32
N SER A 136 -26.59 -34.11 16.44
CA SER A 136 -27.75 -33.79 17.27
C SER A 136 -29.00 -34.55 16.84
N ALA A 137 -29.31 -34.56 15.54
CA ALA A 137 -30.45 -35.31 14.99
C ALA A 137 -30.33 -36.83 15.26
N ALA A 138 -29.12 -37.40 15.12
CA ALA A 138 -28.89 -38.81 15.41
C ALA A 138 -29.07 -39.13 16.90
N LEU A 139 -28.71 -38.22 17.81
CA LEU A 139 -28.95 -38.37 19.25
C LEU A 139 -30.45 -38.35 19.58
N GLN A 140 -31.21 -37.43 18.98
CA GLN A 140 -32.68 -37.35 19.15
C GLN A 140 -33.35 -38.64 18.67
N GLN A 141 -32.86 -39.24 17.58
CA GLN A 141 -33.33 -40.52 17.05
C GLN A 141 -32.78 -41.74 17.81
N LYS A 142 -32.06 -41.54 18.93
CA LYS A 142 -31.40 -42.58 19.75
C LYS A 142 -30.38 -43.45 18.98
N ARG A 143 -29.87 -42.97 17.84
CA ARG A 143 -28.88 -43.63 16.99
C ARG A 143 -27.44 -43.30 17.44
N LYS A 144 -27.07 -43.79 18.62
CA LYS A 144 -25.77 -43.50 19.28
C LYS A 144 -24.54 -43.74 18.39
N PRO A 145 -24.41 -44.86 17.63
CA PRO A 145 -23.24 -45.09 16.78
C PRO A 145 -23.07 -44.04 15.68
N VAL A 146 -24.18 -43.58 15.09
CA VAL A 146 -24.20 -42.57 14.02
C VAL A 146 -23.83 -41.18 14.59
N ALA A 147 -24.31 -40.85 15.78
CA ALA A 147 -23.94 -39.62 16.48
C ALA A 147 -22.43 -39.59 16.77
N LEU A 148 -21.88 -40.68 17.33
CA LEU A 148 -20.44 -40.79 17.63
C LEU A 148 -19.57 -40.67 16.37
N SER A 149 -19.99 -41.27 15.26
CA SER A 149 -19.29 -41.13 13.97
C SER A 149 -19.23 -39.68 13.50
N ASN A 150 -20.35 -38.95 13.54
CA ASN A 150 -20.39 -37.53 13.16
C ASN A 150 -19.56 -36.66 14.11
N LEU A 151 -19.55 -36.94 15.42
CA LEU A 151 -18.70 -36.21 16.37
C LEU A 151 -17.21 -36.43 16.12
N ARG A 152 -16.79 -37.65 15.76
CA ARG A 152 -15.40 -37.94 15.37
C ARG A 152 -15.02 -37.20 14.09
N ALA A 153 -15.91 -37.17 13.10
CA ALA A 153 -15.70 -36.42 11.87
C ALA A 153 -15.59 -34.90 12.12
N ARG A 154 -16.45 -34.36 13.01
CA ARG A 154 -16.39 -32.97 13.46
C ARG A 154 -15.02 -32.64 14.08
N LYS A 155 -14.54 -33.47 15.00
CA LYS A 155 -13.23 -33.25 15.66
C LYS A 155 -12.08 -33.16 14.64
N ARG A 156 -12.06 -34.02 13.62
CA ARG A 156 -11.05 -33.96 12.55
C ARG A 156 -11.14 -32.67 11.74
N LEU A 157 -12.35 -32.13 11.53
CA LEU A 157 -12.54 -30.86 10.85
C LEU A 157 -12.12 -29.67 11.72
N GLU A 158 -12.35 -29.72 13.03
CA GLU A 158 -11.86 -28.72 14.00
C GLU A 158 -10.32 -28.67 14.01
N ASP A 159 -9.66 -29.83 14.00
CA ASP A 159 -8.19 -29.90 13.89
C ASP A 159 -7.69 -29.29 12.58
N LEU A 160 -8.39 -29.54 11.47
CA LEU A 160 -8.07 -28.94 10.17
C LEU A 160 -8.30 -27.42 10.17
N LEU A 161 -9.39 -26.95 10.77
CA LEU A 161 -9.72 -25.53 10.89
C LEU A 161 -8.61 -24.79 11.65
N ASN A 162 -8.17 -25.34 12.79
CA ASN A 162 -7.09 -24.77 13.60
C ASN A 162 -5.79 -24.61 12.79
N ARG A 163 -5.43 -25.62 11.99
CA ARG A 163 -4.25 -25.54 11.11
C ARG A 163 -4.41 -24.45 10.04
N ARG A 164 -5.60 -24.30 9.47
CA ARG A 164 -5.90 -23.27 8.46
C ARG A 164 -5.86 -21.87 9.04
N ILE A 165 -6.46 -21.65 10.21
CA ILE A 165 -6.40 -20.36 10.93
C ILE A 165 -4.94 -20.02 11.28
N GLY A 166 -4.15 -21.00 11.74
CA GLY A 166 -2.72 -20.79 11.97
C GLY A 166 -1.97 -20.35 10.71
N SER A 167 -2.24 -21.02 9.58
CA SER A 167 -1.66 -20.66 8.29
C SER A 167 -2.11 -19.28 7.81
N LEU A 168 -3.37 -18.91 8.04
CA LEU A 168 -3.92 -17.60 7.70
C LEU A 168 -3.18 -16.49 8.43
N ARG A 169 -3.00 -16.63 9.75
CA ARG A 169 -2.24 -15.69 10.57
C ARG A 169 -0.82 -15.48 10.07
N THR A 170 -0.13 -16.56 9.67
CA THR A 170 1.23 -16.46 9.11
C THR A 170 1.23 -15.71 7.76
N ARG A 171 0.24 -15.94 6.91
CA ARG A 171 0.11 -15.24 5.61
C ARG A 171 -0.23 -13.77 5.77
N ASP A 172 -1.12 -13.42 6.70
CA ASP A 172 -1.46 -12.02 6.99
C ASP A 172 -0.27 -11.27 7.58
N SER A 173 0.46 -11.90 8.51
CA SER A 173 1.69 -11.33 9.06
C SER A 173 2.74 -11.08 7.97
N THR A 174 2.97 -12.06 7.08
CA THR A 174 3.90 -11.87 5.96
C THR A 174 3.41 -10.83 4.97
N HIS A 175 2.10 -10.71 4.73
CA HIS A 175 1.56 -9.65 3.88
C HIS A 175 1.84 -8.25 4.45
N ILE A 176 1.65 -8.07 5.76
CA ILE A 176 1.99 -6.82 6.45
C ILE A 176 3.49 -6.53 6.32
N THR A 177 4.35 -7.52 6.60
CA THR A 177 5.81 -7.35 6.51
C THR A 177 6.27 -6.99 5.09
N VAL A 178 5.76 -7.66 4.06
CA VAL A 178 6.09 -7.35 2.66
C VAL A 178 5.64 -5.94 2.30
N LYS A 179 4.44 -5.53 2.74
CA LYS A 179 3.92 -4.19 2.51
C LYS A 179 4.78 -3.11 3.19
N THR A 180 5.18 -3.34 4.44
CA THR A 180 6.09 -2.44 5.17
C THR A 180 7.43 -2.33 4.45
N ALA A 181 8.04 -3.45 4.06
CA ALA A 181 9.31 -3.46 3.34
C ALA A 181 9.23 -2.71 1.99
N ALA A 182 8.13 -2.86 1.25
CA ALA A 182 7.90 -2.11 0.01
C ALA A 182 7.80 -0.59 0.27
N GLY A 183 7.16 -0.19 1.37
CA GLY A 183 7.12 1.20 1.84
C GLY A 183 8.51 1.73 2.21
N ASP A 184 9.29 0.95 2.96
CA ASP A 184 10.66 1.32 3.37
C ASP A 184 11.59 1.52 2.17
N VAL A 185 11.46 0.70 1.13
CA VAL A 185 12.19 0.89 -0.15
C VAL A 185 11.81 2.21 -0.81
N LYS A 186 10.51 2.57 -0.82
CA LYS A 186 10.04 3.85 -1.38
C LYS A 186 10.59 5.04 -0.59
N ILE A 187 10.60 4.94 0.74
CA ILE A 187 11.21 5.93 1.62
C ILE A 187 12.70 6.07 1.30
N MET A 188 13.44 4.97 1.16
CA MET A 188 14.87 5.02 0.85
C MET A 188 15.16 5.71 -0.49
N LYS A 189 14.38 5.39 -1.53
CA LYS A 189 14.48 6.06 -2.84
C LYS A 189 14.26 7.57 -2.75
N SER A 190 13.36 8.03 -1.87
CA SER A 190 13.12 9.46 -1.68
C SER A 190 14.31 10.20 -1.05
N TYR A 191 15.19 9.50 -0.33
CA TYR A 191 16.41 10.07 0.25
C TYR A 191 17.58 10.15 -0.74
N GLU A 192 17.59 9.36 -1.82
CA GLU A 192 18.68 9.35 -2.80
C GLU A 192 19.00 10.75 -3.39
N PRO A 193 18.00 11.55 -3.84
CA PRO A 193 18.26 12.89 -4.35
C PRO A 193 18.84 13.84 -3.29
N SER A 194 18.45 13.68 -2.03
CA SER A 194 18.95 14.49 -0.91
C SER A 194 20.43 14.20 -0.66
N THR A 195 20.81 12.93 -0.68
CA THR A 195 22.21 12.51 -0.58
C THR A 195 23.04 13.00 -1.77
N ALA A 196 22.52 12.86 -3.00
CA ALA A 196 23.19 13.36 -4.19
C ALA A 196 23.39 14.89 -4.13
N THR A 197 22.38 15.63 -3.65
CA THR A 197 22.47 17.09 -3.47
C THR A 197 23.52 17.46 -2.42
N LEU A 198 23.52 16.76 -1.27
CA LEU A 198 24.54 16.98 -0.23
C LEU A 198 25.95 16.68 -0.73
N CYS A 199 26.15 15.59 -1.47
CA CYS A 199 27.42 15.29 -2.12
C CYS A 199 27.84 16.40 -3.10
N GLY A 200 26.90 16.91 -3.91
CA GLY A 200 27.15 18.02 -4.83
C GLY A 200 27.56 19.32 -4.12
N ILE A 201 26.89 19.66 -3.02
CA ILE A 201 27.24 20.82 -2.19
C ILE A 201 28.63 20.64 -1.59
N LEU A 202 28.92 19.47 -1.00
CA LEU A 202 30.23 19.20 -0.39
C LEU A 202 31.37 19.14 -1.42
N ALA A 203 31.09 18.78 -2.67
CA ALA A 203 32.05 18.80 -3.76
C ALA A 203 32.31 20.21 -4.33
N HIS A 204 31.64 21.26 -3.82
CA HIS A 204 31.75 22.60 -4.38
C HIS A 204 33.18 23.17 -4.19
N PRO A 205 33.80 23.77 -5.22
CA PRO A 205 35.17 24.30 -5.16
C PRO A 205 35.42 25.31 -4.04
N SER A 206 34.40 26.08 -3.63
CA SER A 206 34.50 27.01 -2.50
C SER A 206 34.76 26.33 -1.15
N LEU A 207 34.35 25.06 -1.01
CA LEU A 207 34.59 24.22 0.16
C LEU A 207 35.86 23.36 0.01
N ALA A 208 36.58 23.50 -1.10
CA ALA A 208 37.86 22.84 -1.27
C ALA A 208 38.83 23.29 -0.16
N ARG A 209 39.61 22.34 0.36
CA ARG A 209 40.55 22.54 1.46
C ARG A 209 41.47 23.75 1.25
N SER A 210 41.90 24.01 0.02
CA SER A 210 42.73 25.16 -0.35
C SER A 210 42.06 26.52 -0.11
N ASN A 211 40.75 26.62 -0.38
CA ASN A 211 39.98 27.83 -0.13
C ASN A 211 39.66 27.98 1.37
N VAL A 212 39.37 26.88 2.06
CA VAL A 212 39.21 26.86 3.53
C VAL A 212 40.51 27.32 4.21
N ASP A 213 41.66 26.78 3.81
CA ASP A 213 42.97 27.15 4.32
C ASP A 213 43.30 28.64 4.03
N ARG A 214 42.90 29.16 2.86
CA ARG A 214 43.05 30.58 2.52
C ARG A 214 42.20 31.46 3.44
N THR A 215 40.93 31.10 3.66
CA THR A 215 40.04 31.86 4.55
C THR A 215 40.52 31.82 6.00
N LEU A 216 41.05 30.68 6.46
CA LEU A 216 41.61 30.54 7.80
C LEU A 216 42.84 31.43 7.99
N LYS A 217 43.78 31.43 7.02
CA LYS A 217 44.95 32.31 7.05
C LYS A 217 44.57 33.80 7.00
N ALA A 218 43.56 34.16 6.21
CA ALA A 218 43.07 35.55 6.14
C ALA A 218 42.47 36.00 7.49
N LEU A 219 41.71 35.13 8.15
CA LEU A 219 41.14 35.39 9.46
C LEU A 219 42.22 35.51 10.55
N GLU A 220 43.21 34.63 10.54
CA GLU A 220 44.36 34.72 11.46
C GLU A 220 45.13 36.02 11.26
N GLY A 221 45.37 36.43 10.01
CA GLY A 221 46.01 37.69 9.67
C GLY A 221 45.23 38.91 10.17
N ALA A 222 43.91 38.93 9.95
CA ALA A 222 43.03 39.99 10.44
C ALA A 222 43.07 40.07 11.98
N ARG A 223 42.95 38.93 12.66
CA ARG A 223 42.97 38.84 14.13
C ARG A 223 44.30 39.28 14.74
N GLN A 224 45.41 38.97 14.07
CA GLN A 224 46.74 39.48 14.46
C GLN A 224 46.88 40.99 14.25
N SER A 225 46.30 41.53 13.16
CA SER A 225 46.32 42.97 12.88
C SER A 225 45.53 43.78 13.93
N GLU A 226 44.37 43.28 14.37
CA GLU A 226 43.57 43.89 15.44
C GLU A 226 44.32 43.86 16.78
N ARG A 227 44.95 42.75 17.12
CA ARG A 227 45.80 42.65 18.33
C ARG A 227 46.99 43.62 18.27
N ARG A 228 47.60 43.81 17.11
CA ARG A 228 48.69 44.78 16.91
C ARG A 228 48.18 46.22 17.05
N ARG A 229 47.00 46.55 16.52
CA ARG A 229 46.35 47.87 16.71
C ARG A 229 46.01 48.14 18.18
N ALA A 230 45.48 47.14 18.90
CA ALA A 230 45.18 47.26 20.32
C ALA A 230 46.44 47.49 21.19
N ARG A 231 47.60 46.92 20.80
CA ARG A 231 48.89 47.16 21.47
C ARG A 231 49.54 48.48 21.05
N GLY A 232 49.43 48.88 19.78
CA GLY A 232 49.95 50.16 19.27
C GLY A 232 49.19 51.38 19.78
N GLY A 233 47.89 51.24 20.08
CA GLY A 233 47.06 52.29 20.69
C GLY A 233 47.42 52.61 22.15
N GLN A 234 48.15 51.74 22.85
CA GLN A 234 48.62 51.99 24.23
C GLN A 234 49.93 52.79 24.30
N HIS A 235 50.69 52.90 23.20
CA HIS A 235 51.93 53.70 23.16
C HIS A 235 51.77 55.11 22.57
N GLY A 236 50.59 55.46 22.05
CA GLY A 236 50.28 56.82 21.56
C GLY A 236 49.70 57.78 22.61
N ALA A 237 49.40 57.31 23.83
CA ALA A 237 48.75 58.10 24.89
C ALA A 237 49.72 58.66 25.96
N TYR A 238 51.02 58.37 25.88
CA TYR A 238 52.07 58.93 26.74
C TYR A 238 53.14 59.60 25.85
N GLY A 239 52.83 60.78 25.34
CA GLY A 239 53.70 61.49 24.41
C GLY A 239 53.15 62.86 24.00
N ARG A 240 52.85 63.70 25.00
CA ARG A 240 52.78 65.16 24.85
C ARG A 240 53.41 65.79 26.08
#